data_AF-A0A1V5E926-F1
#
_entry.id   AF-A0A1V5E926-F1
#
_cell.length_a   1.000
_cell.length_b   1.000
_cell.length_c   1.000
_cell.angle_alpha   90.00
_cell.angle_beta   90.00
_cell.angle_gamma   90.00
#
_symmetry.space_group_name_H-M   'P 1'
#
loop_
_entity.id
_entity.type
_entity.pdbx_description
1 polymer ?
#
loop_
_entity_poly.entity_id
_entity_poly.type
_entity_poly.pdbx_seq_one_letter_code
_entity_poly.pdbx_strand_id
1 'polypeptide(L)'
;MERLVEEAPSIVDYYIDSMIGGGTSFQEKGEAAVRAATFITGIEDVIDRNLFIKRVSEKLGIDQDILKKEVHSRLYPKMRKEAQLSRLPKKETVGLEFNLIHLMMEYPAVVPAIIEARAMEYFLDRELKSIGQSWVDHVSAAEASLNPGESFSFLQGLDSSDPVETLMKLLFQESPFSQETLSPLSADMIRQVKRRWYKEQKKTITERLLNAQTSGNQSMVSELAKEKERLLREEKEL
;
A
#
# COMPACT_ATOMS: atom_id res chain seq x y z
N MET A 1 -9.04 1.70 61.40
CA MET A 1 -8.53 0.60 60.55
C MET A 1 -9.25 0.65 59.19
N GLU A 2 -9.39 1.85 58.61
CA GLU A 2 -10.31 2.13 57.47
C GLU A 2 -9.59 2.73 56.25
N ARG A 3 -8.26 2.94 56.31
CA ARG A 3 -7.49 3.55 55.21
C ARG A 3 -6.79 2.53 54.28
N LEU A 4 -7.08 1.23 54.42
CA LEU A 4 -6.40 0.18 53.65
C LEU A 4 -7.23 -0.38 52.49
N VAL A 5 -8.47 0.09 52.30
CA VAL A 5 -9.37 -0.38 51.23
C VAL A 5 -9.46 0.62 50.07
N GLU A 6 -9.13 1.90 50.28
CA GLU A 6 -9.20 2.95 49.23
C GLU A 6 -8.00 2.94 48.26
N GLU A 7 -6.86 2.36 48.64
CA GLU A 7 -5.64 2.30 47.80
C GLU A 7 -5.46 0.96 47.08
N ALA A 8 -6.42 0.03 47.19
CA ALA A 8 -6.31 -1.25 46.51
C ALA A 8 -6.41 -1.03 44.99
N PRO A 9 -5.35 -1.29 44.20
CA PRO A 9 -5.42 -1.17 42.76
C PRO A 9 -6.57 -2.05 42.26
N SER A 10 -7.41 -1.49 41.38
CA SER A 10 -8.49 -2.25 40.75
C SER A 10 -7.93 -3.57 40.22
N ILE A 11 -8.65 -4.68 40.36
CA ILE A 11 -8.22 -5.99 39.85
C ILE A 11 -7.84 -5.91 38.36
N VAL A 12 -8.53 -5.02 37.63
CA VAL A 12 -8.25 -4.67 36.23
C VAL A 12 -6.89 -4.00 36.09
N ASP A 13 -6.57 -3.05 36.97
CA ASP A 13 -5.32 -2.31 36.94
C ASP A 13 -4.12 -3.18 37.30
N TYR A 14 -4.26 -4.06 38.30
CA TYR A 14 -3.25 -5.05 38.66
C TYR A 14 -2.98 -6.02 37.51
N TYR A 15 -4.03 -6.43 36.82
CA TYR A 15 -3.92 -7.35 35.68
C TYR A 15 -3.28 -6.69 34.46
N ILE A 16 -3.60 -5.41 34.18
CA ILE A 16 -2.93 -4.62 33.13
C ILE A 16 -1.42 -4.54 33.42
N ASP A 17 -1.04 -4.27 34.67
CA ASP A 17 0.36 -4.13 35.05
C ASP A 17 1.12 -5.47 35.02
N SER A 18 0.46 -6.58 35.39
CA SER A 18 1.10 -7.89 35.53
C SER A 18 1.16 -8.70 34.23
N MET A 19 0.17 -8.56 33.35
CA MET A 19 0.02 -9.42 32.15
C MET A 19 0.24 -8.69 30.83
N ILE A 20 -0.05 -7.39 30.78
CA ILE A 20 0.09 -6.59 29.55
C ILE A 20 1.40 -5.81 29.58
N GLY A 21 1.74 -5.21 30.73
CA GLY A 21 2.96 -4.42 30.94
C GLY A 21 2.94 -3.08 30.19
N GLY A 22 3.67 -2.10 30.72
CA GLY A 22 3.83 -0.76 30.13
C GLY A 22 5.21 -0.58 29.54
N GLY A 23 5.28 -0.29 28.23
CA GLY A 23 6.50 0.08 27.54
C GLY A 23 6.61 1.59 27.35
N THR A 24 7.79 2.17 27.56
CA THR A 24 8.02 3.60 27.28
C THR A 24 8.43 3.83 25.83
N SER A 25 8.92 2.79 25.14
CA SER A 25 9.30 2.85 23.73
C SER A 25 8.16 2.50 22.78
N PHE A 26 8.26 2.95 21.53
CA PHE A 26 7.27 2.70 20.48
C PHE A 26 7.05 1.20 20.20
N GLN A 27 8.14 0.42 20.19
CA GLN A 27 8.08 -1.04 19.97
C GLN A 27 7.38 -1.76 21.11
N GLU A 28 7.69 -1.43 22.36
CA GLU A 28 7.07 -2.05 23.52
C GLU A 28 5.58 -1.69 23.65
N LYS A 29 5.19 -0.47 23.22
CA LYS A 29 3.76 -0.09 23.10
C LYS A 29 3.02 -0.93 22.07
N GLY A 30 3.67 -1.25 20.95
CA GLY A 30 3.12 -2.16 19.93
C GLY A 30 2.89 -3.56 20.50
N GLU A 31 3.87 -4.12 21.18
CA GLU A 31 3.75 -5.44 21.81
C GLU A 31 2.68 -5.47 22.93
N ALA A 32 2.60 -4.40 23.71
CA ALA A 32 1.56 -4.23 24.74
C ALA A 32 0.15 -4.17 24.11
N ALA A 33 -0.02 -3.51 22.96
CA ALA A 33 -1.28 -3.50 22.23
C ALA A 33 -1.70 -4.89 21.74
N VAL A 34 -0.75 -5.70 21.23
CA VAL A 34 -0.99 -7.07 20.77
C VAL A 34 -1.42 -7.98 21.94
N ARG A 35 -0.74 -7.88 23.08
CA ARG A 35 -1.09 -8.63 24.30
C ARG A 35 -2.47 -8.23 24.83
N ALA A 36 -2.72 -6.91 24.90
CA ALA A 36 -4.03 -6.38 25.29
C ALA A 36 -5.14 -6.88 24.38
N ALA A 37 -4.96 -6.80 23.06
CA ALA A 37 -5.97 -7.18 22.10
C ALA A 37 -6.31 -8.68 22.17
N THR A 38 -5.31 -9.53 22.39
CA THR A 38 -5.50 -10.97 22.60
C THR A 38 -6.38 -11.25 23.81
N PHE A 39 -6.16 -10.54 24.92
CA PHE A 39 -7.01 -10.68 26.10
C PHE A 39 -8.42 -10.14 25.88
N ILE A 40 -8.53 -8.95 25.29
CA ILE A 40 -9.81 -8.27 25.04
C ILE A 40 -10.70 -9.09 24.10
N THR A 41 -10.13 -9.89 23.19
CA THR A 41 -10.91 -10.81 22.34
C THR A 41 -11.60 -11.93 23.10
N GLY A 42 -11.12 -12.27 24.31
CA GLY A 42 -11.77 -13.24 25.20
C GLY A 42 -12.93 -12.69 26.02
N ILE A 43 -13.19 -11.38 25.95
CA ILE A 43 -14.31 -10.74 26.66
C ILE A 43 -15.55 -10.82 25.75
N GLU A 44 -16.53 -11.63 26.16
CA GLU A 44 -17.76 -11.87 25.38
C GLU A 44 -18.66 -10.62 25.33
N ASP A 45 -18.89 -9.99 26.49
CA ASP A 45 -19.75 -8.82 26.61
C ASP A 45 -19.16 -7.58 25.91
N VAL A 46 -19.99 -6.91 25.10
CA VAL A 46 -19.57 -5.78 24.27
C VAL A 46 -19.31 -4.52 25.09
N ILE A 47 -20.06 -4.31 26.17
CA ILE A 47 -19.95 -3.14 27.04
C ILE A 47 -18.68 -3.28 27.88
N ASP A 48 -18.48 -4.44 28.52
CA ASP A 48 -17.28 -4.72 29.31
C ASP A 48 -16.02 -4.66 28.47
N ARG A 49 -16.08 -5.17 27.24
CA ARG A 49 -14.97 -5.09 26.28
C ARG A 49 -14.61 -3.64 25.95
N ASN A 50 -15.60 -2.77 25.73
CA ASN A 50 -15.36 -1.36 25.43
C ASN A 50 -14.84 -0.57 26.64
N LEU A 51 -15.32 -0.87 27.84
CA LEU A 51 -14.82 -0.29 29.08
C LEU A 51 -13.37 -0.72 29.34
N PHE A 52 -13.05 -1.99 29.08
CA PHE A 52 -11.69 -2.50 29.22
C PHE A 52 -10.74 -1.89 28.18
N ILE A 53 -11.15 -1.77 26.92
CA ILE A 53 -10.38 -1.07 25.88
C ILE A 53 -10.04 0.36 26.32
N LYS A 54 -11.02 1.10 26.83
CA LYS A 54 -10.82 2.47 27.32
C LYS A 54 -9.81 2.50 28.48
N ARG A 55 -9.95 1.58 29.44
CA ARG A 55 -9.05 1.52 30.60
C ARG A 55 -7.61 1.18 30.21
N VAL A 56 -7.43 0.24 29.27
CA VAL A 56 -6.12 -0.15 28.75
C VAL A 56 -5.47 0.97 27.95
N SER A 57 -6.22 1.67 27.09
CA SER A 57 -5.69 2.80 26.31
C SER A 57 -5.18 3.93 27.20
N GLU A 58 -5.96 4.27 28.23
CA GLU A 58 -5.61 5.31 29.20
C GLU A 58 -4.36 4.93 30.00
N LYS A 59 -4.28 3.67 30.43
CA LYS A 59 -3.19 3.22 31.30
C LYS A 59 -1.87 2.98 30.55
N LEU A 60 -1.92 2.51 29.31
CA LEU A 60 -0.73 2.25 28.50
C LEU A 60 -0.31 3.44 27.62
N GLY A 61 -1.10 4.51 27.59
CA GLY A 61 -0.86 5.65 26.72
C GLY A 61 -0.81 5.25 25.24
N ILE A 62 -1.72 4.35 24.86
CA ILE A 62 -1.94 3.85 23.49
C ILE A 62 -3.23 4.48 22.99
N ASP A 63 -3.25 4.93 21.73
CA ASP A 63 -4.46 5.45 21.12
C ASP A 63 -5.60 4.42 21.14
N GLN A 64 -6.76 4.84 21.62
CA GLN A 64 -7.91 3.96 21.83
C GLN A 64 -8.44 3.38 20.52
N ASP A 65 -8.38 4.13 19.41
CA ASP A 65 -8.87 3.68 18.12
C ASP A 65 -7.92 2.68 17.47
N ILE A 66 -6.61 2.81 17.71
CA ILE A 66 -5.62 1.77 17.35
C ILE A 66 -5.95 0.46 18.07
N LEU A 67 -6.18 0.51 19.39
CA LEU A 67 -6.50 -0.68 20.18
C LEU A 67 -7.82 -1.32 19.77
N LYS A 68 -8.86 -0.52 19.47
CA LYS A 68 -10.14 -1.02 18.94
C LYS A 68 -9.98 -1.74 17.61
N LYS A 69 -9.17 -1.19 16.69
CA LYS A 69 -8.92 -1.80 15.38
C LYS A 69 -8.24 -3.15 15.50
N GLU A 70 -7.23 -3.25 16.36
CA GLU A 70 -6.51 -4.49 16.60
C GLU A 70 -7.41 -5.58 17.21
N VAL A 71 -8.25 -5.23 18.18
CA VAL A 71 -9.26 -6.13 18.77
C VAL A 71 -10.28 -6.59 17.72
N HIS A 72 -10.80 -5.66 16.91
CA HIS A 72 -11.79 -5.97 15.88
C HIS A 72 -11.21 -6.85 14.77
N SER A 73 -9.95 -6.64 14.39
CA SER A 73 -9.22 -7.45 13.40
C SER A 73 -9.14 -8.93 13.83
N ARG A 74 -8.99 -9.18 15.14
CA ARG A 74 -8.90 -10.52 15.73
C ARG A 74 -10.25 -11.20 15.93
N LEU A 75 -11.31 -10.45 16.26
CA LEU A 75 -12.66 -10.99 16.45
C LEU A 75 -13.32 -11.42 15.14
N TYR A 76 -12.98 -10.78 14.02
CA TYR A 76 -13.62 -11.03 12.72
C TYR A 76 -12.61 -11.34 11.61
N PRO A 77 -11.86 -12.46 11.70
CA PRO A 77 -10.80 -12.80 10.74
C PRO A 77 -11.32 -13.09 9.32
N LYS A 78 -12.58 -13.54 9.17
CA LYS A 78 -13.22 -13.74 7.86
C LYS A 78 -13.55 -12.42 7.14
N MET A 79 -13.90 -11.39 7.90
CA MET A 79 -14.11 -10.06 7.35
C MET A 79 -12.77 -9.44 6.90
N ARG A 80 -11.63 -9.91 7.40
CA ARG A 80 -10.30 -9.55 6.88
C ARG A 80 -10.10 -10.06 5.45
N LYS A 81 -10.57 -11.26 5.09
CA LYS A 81 -10.45 -11.79 3.71
C LYS A 81 -11.37 -11.10 2.70
N GLU A 82 -12.62 -10.81 3.08
CA GLU A 82 -13.57 -10.10 2.20
C GLU A 82 -13.33 -8.59 2.19
N ALA A 83 -12.87 -8.00 3.29
CA ALA A 83 -12.45 -6.60 3.34
C ALA A 83 -11.05 -6.37 2.76
N GLN A 84 -10.17 -7.38 2.65
CA GLN A 84 -8.90 -7.24 1.92
C GLN A 84 -9.11 -7.17 0.40
N LEU A 85 -10.16 -7.81 -0.12
CA LEU A 85 -10.54 -7.67 -1.54
C LEU A 85 -11.41 -6.43 -1.82
N SER A 86 -12.03 -5.82 -0.80
CA SER A 86 -12.98 -4.71 -0.97
C SER A 86 -12.66 -3.42 -0.19
N ARG A 87 -11.56 -3.37 0.56
CA ARG A 87 -10.99 -2.16 1.16
C ARG A 87 -9.58 -1.93 0.63
N LEU A 88 -9.48 -1.65 -0.67
CA LEU A 88 -8.68 -0.47 -0.99
C LEU A 88 -9.32 0.68 -0.20
N PRO A 89 -8.58 1.40 0.65
CA PRO A 89 -9.14 2.55 1.32
C PRO A 89 -9.74 3.47 0.26
N LYS A 90 -10.96 3.97 0.48
CA LYS A 90 -11.38 5.25 -0.11
C LYS A 90 -10.50 6.35 0.51
N LYS A 91 -9.24 6.37 0.11
CA LYS A 91 -8.26 7.46 0.19
C LYS A 91 -7.89 7.74 -1.26
N GLU A 92 -7.59 8.99 -1.59
CA GLU A 92 -7.15 9.48 -2.89
C GLU A 92 -6.68 8.36 -3.81
N THR A 93 -7.35 8.15 -4.95
CA THR A 93 -7.03 7.07 -5.88
C THR A 93 -5.63 7.28 -6.45
N VAL A 94 -4.63 6.88 -5.67
CA VAL A 94 -3.24 6.78 -6.08
C VAL A 94 -3.23 5.89 -7.31
N GLY A 95 -2.76 6.44 -8.43
CA GLY A 95 -2.90 5.83 -9.75
C GLY A 95 -2.22 4.46 -9.85
N LEU A 96 -2.63 3.65 -10.82
CA LEU A 96 -2.07 2.30 -11.07
C LEU A 96 -0.53 2.30 -11.15
N GLU A 97 0.03 3.29 -11.84
CA GLU A 97 1.47 3.50 -12.01
C GLU A 97 2.18 3.74 -10.68
N PHE A 98 1.58 4.58 -9.84
CA PHE A 98 2.11 4.87 -8.52
C PHE A 98 2.07 3.62 -7.63
N ASN A 99 0.95 2.89 -7.61
CA ASN A 99 0.84 1.68 -6.80
C ASN A 99 1.87 0.63 -7.23
N LEU A 100 2.21 0.55 -8.52
CA LEU A 100 3.25 -0.34 -9.01
C LEU A 100 4.64 0.09 -8.48
N ILE A 101 4.92 1.39 -8.40
CA ILE A 101 6.15 1.92 -7.77
C ILE A 101 6.18 1.58 -6.28
N HIS A 102 5.07 1.80 -5.57
CA HIS A 102 4.96 1.45 -4.16
C HIS A 102 5.25 -0.03 -3.91
N LEU A 103 4.66 -0.92 -4.73
CA LEU A 103 4.92 -2.36 -4.68
C LEU A 103 6.41 -2.69 -4.90
N MET A 104 7.05 -2.06 -5.91
CA MET A 104 8.49 -2.26 -6.18
C MET A 104 9.38 -1.84 -5.02
N MET A 105 9.02 -0.76 -4.33
CA MET A 105 9.78 -0.21 -3.22
C MET A 105 9.61 -1.05 -1.96
N GLU A 106 8.43 -1.59 -1.72
CA GLU A 106 8.17 -2.42 -0.55
C GLU A 106 8.65 -3.86 -0.75
N TYR A 107 8.60 -4.36 -1.99
CA TYR A 107 9.03 -5.71 -2.36
C TYR A 107 9.95 -5.70 -3.58
N PRO A 108 11.24 -5.40 -3.42
CA PRO A 108 12.19 -5.34 -4.54
C PRO A 108 12.31 -6.64 -5.34
N ALA A 109 11.93 -7.78 -4.75
CA ALA A 109 11.87 -9.08 -5.42
C ALA A 109 10.93 -9.12 -6.65
N VAL A 110 9.99 -8.17 -6.77
CA VAL A 110 9.10 -8.06 -7.94
C VAL A 110 9.71 -7.28 -9.11
N VAL A 111 10.80 -6.54 -8.87
CA VAL A 111 11.45 -5.68 -9.88
C VAL A 111 11.92 -6.48 -11.12
N PRO A 112 12.52 -7.68 -11.00
CA PRO A 112 12.90 -8.47 -12.17
C PRO A 112 11.73 -8.77 -13.12
N ALA A 113 10.56 -9.12 -12.59
CA ALA A 113 9.36 -9.38 -13.40
C ALA A 113 8.87 -8.11 -14.13
N ILE A 114 9.04 -6.94 -13.50
CA ILE A 114 8.68 -5.64 -14.07
C ILE A 114 9.63 -5.25 -15.21
N ILE A 115 10.93 -5.53 -15.05
CA ILE A 115 11.95 -5.36 -16.10
C ILE A 115 11.65 -6.28 -17.28
N GLU A 116 11.44 -7.57 -17.02
CA GLU A 116 11.13 -8.57 -18.05
C GLU A 116 9.88 -8.18 -18.85
N ALA A 117 8.84 -7.72 -18.16
CA ALA A 117 7.62 -7.26 -18.80
C ALA A 117 7.73 -5.87 -19.46
N ARG A 118 8.88 -5.18 -19.33
CA ARG A 118 9.11 -3.80 -19.79
C ARG A 118 8.02 -2.83 -19.32
N ALA A 119 7.51 -2.99 -18.10
CA ALA A 119 6.30 -2.27 -17.66
C ALA A 119 6.51 -0.75 -17.60
N MET A 120 7.72 -0.29 -17.30
CA MET A 120 8.07 1.14 -17.23
C MET A 120 7.86 1.89 -18.55
N GLU A 121 7.88 1.20 -19.69
CA GLU A 121 7.64 1.81 -21.00
C GLU A 121 6.20 2.28 -21.18
N TYR A 122 5.27 1.66 -20.45
CA TYR A 122 3.83 1.88 -20.53
C TYR A 122 3.30 2.89 -19.50
N PHE A 123 4.18 3.54 -18.73
CA PHE A 123 3.77 4.61 -17.82
C PHE A 123 3.37 5.85 -18.63
N LEU A 124 2.21 6.42 -18.32
CA LEU A 124 1.71 7.66 -18.93
C LEU A 124 2.25 8.89 -18.19
N ASP A 125 2.42 8.79 -16.88
CA ASP A 125 2.97 9.86 -16.06
C ASP A 125 4.50 9.87 -16.16
N ARG A 126 5.05 10.99 -16.64
CA ARG A 126 6.50 11.13 -16.86
C ARG A 126 7.29 11.20 -15.58
N GLU A 127 6.73 11.81 -14.53
CA GLU A 127 7.40 11.95 -13.24
C GLU A 127 7.45 10.60 -12.54
N LEU A 128 6.32 9.89 -12.49
CA LEU A 128 6.27 8.52 -11.96
C LEU A 128 7.17 7.56 -12.74
N LYS A 129 7.18 7.67 -14.08
CA LYS A 129 8.09 6.89 -14.91
C LYS A 129 9.55 7.14 -14.54
N SER A 130 9.93 8.40 -14.34
CA SER A 130 11.29 8.76 -13.94
C SER A 130 11.66 8.16 -12.59
N ILE A 131 10.80 8.35 -11.58
CA ILE A 131 11.01 7.81 -10.22
C ILE A 131 11.13 6.29 -10.26
N GLY A 132 10.19 5.62 -10.92
CA GLY A 132 10.18 4.16 -11.03
C GLY A 132 11.39 3.62 -11.79
N GLN A 133 11.84 4.32 -12.84
CA GLN A 133 13.04 3.90 -13.59
C GLN A 133 14.30 4.07 -12.74
N SER A 134 14.45 5.20 -12.04
CA SER A 134 15.56 5.41 -11.12
C SER A 134 15.60 4.35 -10.01
N TRP A 135 14.44 3.91 -9.52
CA TRP A 135 14.36 2.81 -8.56
C TRP A 135 14.78 1.46 -9.16
N VAL A 136 14.28 1.13 -10.36
CA VAL A 136 14.66 -0.09 -11.09
C VAL A 136 16.17 -0.14 -11.32
N ASP A 137 16.76 0.98 -11.73
CA ASP A 137 18.21 1.10 -11.98
C ASP A 137 18.99 0.94 -10.67
N HIS A 138 18.52 1.53 -9.58
CA HIS A 138 19.12 1.40 -8.24
C HIS A 138 19.10 -0.05 -7.74
N VAL A 139 17.95 -0.73 -7.86
CA VAL A 139 17.80 -2.16 -7.47
C VAL A 139 18.69 -3.05 -8.34
N SER A 140 18.80 -2.75 -9.64
CA SER A 140 19.61 -3.54 -10.58
C SER A 140 21.11 -3.37 -10.35
N ALA A 141 21.54 -2.20 -9.87
CA ALA A 141 22.93 -1.93 -9.51
C ALA A 141 23.33 -2.52 -8.14
N ALA A 142 22.36 -2.87 -7.29
CA ALA A 142 22.63 -3.51 -6.02
C ALA A 142 22.96 -5.00 -6.22
N GLU A 143 24.22 -5.38 -6.01
CA GLU A 143 24.69 -6.77 -6.14
C GLU A 143 24.14 -7.71 -5.04
N ALA A 144 23.50 -7.16 -4.00
CA ALA A 144 22.97 -7.89 -2.85
C ALA A 144 21.52 -7.52 -2.53
N SER A 145 20.85 -8.38 -1.77
CA SER A 145 19.53 -8.12 -1.16
C SER A 145 19.51 -6.71 -0.55
N LEU A 146 18.64 -5.84 -1.05
CA LEU A 146 18.43 -4.51 -0.47
C LEU A 146 18.08 -4.62 1.02
N ASN A 147 18.67 -3.74 1.83
CA ASN A 147 18.38 -3.70 3.25
C ASN A 147 16.96 -3.18 3.51
N PRO A 148 16.32 -3.57 4.63
CA PRO A 148 15.12 -2.91 5.10
C PRO A 148 15.39 -1.40 5.30
N GLY A 149 14.69 -0.55 4.55
CA GLY A 149 14.83 0.91 4.62
C GLY A 149 15.58 1.57 3.45
N GLU A 150 16.20 0.80 2.54
CA GLU A 150 16.85 1.36 1.33
C GLU A 150 15.89 2.21 0.49
N SER A 151 14.63 1.77 0.38
CA SER A 151 13.59 2.50 -0.36
C SER A 151 13.33 3.90 0.20
N PHE A 152 13.42 4.07 1.52
CA PHE A 152 13.28 5.38 2.15
C PHE A 152 14.52 6.25 1.92
N SER A 153 15.71 5.70 2.09
CA SER A 153 16.99 6.39 1.81
C SER A 153 17.07 6.85 0.35
N PHE A 154 16.64 6.00 -0.59
CA PHE A 154 16.55 6.33 -2.00
C PHE A 154 15.63 7.52 -2.24
N LEU A 155 14.41 7.50 -1.69
CA LEU A 155 13.45 8.60 -1.84
C LEU A 155 13.97 9.91 -1.23
N GLN A 156 14.73 9.86 -0.12
CA GLN A 156 15.34 11.05 0.47
C GLN A 156 16.42 11.69 -0.43
N GLY A 157 17.03 10.91 -1.32
CA GLY A 157 18.02 11.39 -2.27
C GLY A 157 17.43 12.04 -3.53
N LEU A 158 16.11 11.97 -3.73
CA LEU A 158 15.42 12.61 -4.85
C LEU A 158 14.96 14.02 -4.49
N ASP A 159 14.76 14.84 -5.52
CA ASP A 159 14.11 16.15 -5.35
C ASP A 159 12.70 15.97 -4.76
N SER A 160 12.36 16.79 -3.77
CA SER A 160 11.06 16.71 -3.10
C SER A 160 9.95 17.09 -4.07
N SER A 161 9.06 16.14 -4.34
CA SER A 161 7.85 16.32 -5.15
C SER A 161 6.66 15.60 -4.53
N ASP A 162 5.44 15.99 -4.92
CA ASP A 162 4.20 15.41 -4.38
C ASP A 162 4.19 13.86 -4.44
N PRO A 163 4.63 13.22 -5.56
CA PRO A 163 4.76 11.77 -5.59
C PRO A 163 5.77 11.19 -4.60
N VAL A 164 6.93 11.82 -4.45
CA VAL A 164 8.01 11.39 -3.54
C VAL A 164 7.52 11.46 -2.09
N GLU A 165 6.92 12.57 -1.68
CA GLU A 165 6.36 12.73 -0.33
C GLU A 165 5.26 11.71 -0.03
N THR A 166 4.42 11.41 -1.02
CA THR A 166 3.34 10.43 -0.88
C THR A 166 3.90 9.02 -0.75
N LEU A 167 4.91 8.65 -1.54
CA LEU A 167 5.58 7.35 -1.44
C LEU A 167 6.23 7.18 -0.07
N MET A 168 6.94 8.20 0.43
CA MET A 168 7.52 8.17 1.78
C MET A 168 6.45 7.93 2.85
N LYS A 169 5.32 8.65 2.80
CA LYS A 169 4.21 8.47 3.75
C LYS A 169 3.63 7.06 3.73
N LEU A 170 3.60 6.41 2.56
CA LEU A 170 3.06 5.07 2.41
C LEU A 170 4.00 3.98 2.92
N LEU A 171 5.32 4.15 2.79
CA LEU A 171 6.31 3.22 3.33
C LEU A 171 6.28 3.11 4.87
N PHE A 172 5.72 4.10 5.58
CA PHE A 172 5.51 4.06 7.04
C PHE A 172 4.13 3.55 7.45
N GLN A 173 3.21 3.32 6.51
CA GLN A 173 1.89 2.77 6.78
C GLN A 173 1.91 1.24 6.72
N GLU A 174 0.88 0.59 7.26
CA GLU A 174 0.72 -0.85 7.07
C GLU A 174 0.68 -1.19 5.57
N SER A 175 1.47 -2.18 5.17
CA SER A 175 1.52 -2.63 3.78
C SER A 175 0.11 -2.92 3.25
N PRO A 176 -0.28 -2.34 2.11
CA PRO A 176 -1.50 -2.73 1.43
C PRO A 176 -1.34 -4.08 0.70
N PHE A 177 -0.12 -4.62 0.62
CA PHE A 177 0.19 -5.82 -0.14
C PHE A 177 0.46 -7.01 0.78
N SER A 178 0.11 -8.21 0.30
CA SER A 178 0.40 -9.44 1.03
C SER A 178 1.53 -10.20 0.34
N GLN A 179 2.50 -10.69 1.13
CA GLN A 179 3.63 -11.46 0.60
C GLN A 179 3.18 -12.72 -0.16
N GLU A 180 2.09 -13.36 0.30
CA GLU A 180 1.52 -14.57 -0.30
C GLU A 180 0.97 -14.34 -1.73
N THR A 181 0.64 -13.09 -2.08
CA THR A 181 0.01 -12.74 -3.35
C THR A 181 0.89 -11.90 -4.26
N LEU A 182 2.19 -11.72 -3.97
CA LEU A 182 3.05 -10.77 -4.70
C LEU A 182 3.17 -11.08 -6.20
N SER A 183 3.34 -12.35 -6.56
CA SER A 183 3.48 -12.77 -7.96
C SER A 183 2.20 -12.53 -8.78
N PRO A 184 1.01 -13.01 -8.37
CA PRO A 184 -0.22 -12.73 -9.12
C PRO A 184 -0.60 -11.24 -9.08
N LEU A 185 -0.30 -10.54 -7.99
CA LEU A 185 -0.57 -9.12 -7.85
C LEU A 185 0.29 -8.28 -8.80
N SER A 186 1.61 -8.52 -8.85
CA SER A 186 2.52 -7.77 -9.72
C SER A 186 2.17 -7.99 -11.19
N ALA A 187 1.88 -9.24 -11.59
CA ALA A 187 1.44 -9.57 -12.94
C ALA A 187 0.14 -8.84 -13.34
N ASP A 188 -0.84 -8.78 -12.44
CA ASP A 188 -2.09 -8.07 -12.68
C ASP A 188 -1.87 -6.56 -12.79
N MET A 189 -1.08 -5.96 -11.90
CA MET A 189 -0.76 -4.53 -11.93
C MET A 189 -0.02 -4.13 -13.21
N ILE A 190 0.96 -4.94 -13.65
CA ILE A 190 1.65 -4.77 -14.95
C ILE A 190 0.62 -4.80 -16.10
N ARG A 191 -0.27 -5.79 -16.11
CA ARG A 191 -1.32 -5.91 -17.14
C ARG A 191 -2.25 -4.69 -17.13
N GLN A 192 -2.63 -4.19 -15.95
CA GLN A 192 -3.49 -3.02 -15.83
C GLN A 192 -2.82 -1.74 -16.35
N VAL A 193 -1.53 -1.52 -16.01
CA VAL A 193 -0.74 -0.40 -16.55
C VAL A 193 -0.67 -0.46 -18.07
N LYS A 194 -0.32 -1.62 -18.65
CA LYS A 194 -0.27 -1.80 -20.10
C LYS A 194 -1.62 -1.54 -20.77
N ARG A 195 -2.71 -2.11 -20.22
CA ARG A 195 -4.07 -1.90 -20.74
C ARG A 195 -4.47 -0.42 -20.72
N ARG A 196 -4.14 0.30 -19.65
CA ARG A 196 -4.39 1.73 -19.55
C ARG A 196 -3.64 2.50 -20.63
N TRP A 197 -2.37 2.17 -20.85
CA TRP A 197 -1.57 2.78 -21.91
C TRP A 197 -2.16 2.53 -23.30
N TYR A 198 -2.47 1.28 -23.66
CA TYR A 198 -3.08 0.96 -24.96
C TYR A 198 -4.42 1.69 -25.16
N LYS A 199 -5.23 1.81 -24.11
CA LYS A 199 -6.49 2.57 -24.16
C LYS A 199 -6.25 4.06 -24.44
N GLU A 200 -5.28 4.68 -23.77
CA GLU A 200 -4.96 6.09 -23.99
C GLU A 200 -4.36 6.33 -25.38
N GLN A 201 -3.43 5.48 -25.82
CA GLN A 201 -2.84 5.56 -27.15
C GLN A 201 -3.89 5.45 -28.27
N LYS A 202 -4.85 4.53 -28.14
CA LYS A 202 -5.97 4.42 -29.08
C LYS A 202 -6.83 5.67 -29.11
N LYS A 203 -7.10 6.27 -27.95
CA LYS A 203 -7.86 7.52 -27.85
C LYS A 203 -7.11 8.64 -28.58
N THR A 204 -5.82 8.84 -28.28
CA THR A 204 -4.98 9.84 -28.95
C THR A 204 -4.91 9.63 -30.47
N ILE A 205 -4.76 8.40 -30.95
CA ILE A 205 -4.75 8.10 -32.39
C ILE A 205 -6.10 8.38 -33.03
N THR A 206 -7.20 8.04 -32.36
CA THR A 206 -8.56 8.30 -32.86
C THR A 206 -8.81 9.81 -32.99
N GLU A 207 -8.39 10.60 -31.99
CA GLU A 207 -8.47 12.07 -32.04
C GLU A 207 -7.61 12.65 -33.16
N ARG A 208 -6.38 12.15 -33.34
CA ARG A 208 -5.49 12.58 -34.43
C ARG A 208 -6.03 12.21 -35.81
N LEU A 209 -6.64 11.03 -35.95
CA LEU A 209 -7.29 10.60 -37.20
C LEU A 209 -8.44 11.53 -37.58
N LEU A 210 -9.28 11.90 -36.60
CA LEU A 210 -10.38 12.83 -36.83
C LEU A 210 -9.86 14.19 -37.31
N ASN A 211 -8.84 14.73 -36.64
CA ASN A 211 -8.22 16.00 -37.03
C ASN A 211 -7.55 15.95 -38.41
N ALA A 212 -6.85 14.85 -38.74
CA ALA A 212 -6.21 14.65 -40.04
C ALA A 212 -7.23 14.52 -41.18
N GLN A 213 -8.38 13.88 -40.92
CA GLN A 213 -9.49 13.78 -41.88
C GLN A 213 -10.13 15.16 -42.14
N THR A 214 -10.38 15.95 -41.10
CA THR A 214 -10.88 17.33 -41.24
C THR A 214 -9.90 18.23 -41.99
N SER A 215 -8.59 17.97 -41.86
CA SER A 215 -7.53 18.76 -42.48
C SER A 215 -7.14 18.25 -43.89
N GLY A 216 -7.77 17.18 -44.39
CA GLY A 216 -7.52 16.63 -45.72
C GLY A 216 -6.15 15.96 -45.93
N ASN A 217 -5.41 15.66 -44.85
CA ASN A 217 -4.06 15.09 -44.94
C ASN A 217 -4.10 13.56 -45.07
N GLN A 218 -4.25 13.08 -46.30
CA GLN A 218 -4.40 11.65 -46.63
C GLN A 218 -3.18 10.79 -46.24
N SER A 219 -1.95 11.32 -46.28
CA SER A 219 -0.76 10.54 -45.87
C SER A 219 -0.78 10.28 -44.36
N MET A 220 -1.12 11.30 -43.58
CA MET A 220 -1.21 11.23 -42.12
C MET A 220 -2.34 10.29 -41.67
N VAL A 221 -3.45 10.23 -42.41
CA VAL A 221 -4.54 9.25 -42.15
C VAL A 221 -4.07 7.81 -42.37
N SER A 222 -3.34 7.54 -43.46
CA SER A 222 -2.82 6.20 -43.75
C SER A 222 -1.79 5.74 -42.71
N GLU A 223 -0.90 6.63 -42.27
CA GLU A 223 0.10 6.31 -41.24
C GLU A 223 -0.55 6.02 -39.88
N LEU A 224 -1.48 6.87 -39.44
CA LEU A 224 -2.19 6.68 -38.17
C LEU A 224 -3.07 5.43 -38.17
N ALA A 225 -3.62 5.02 -39.32
CA ALA A 225 -4.39 3.78 -39.44
C ALA A 225 -3.51 2.53 -39.26
N LYS A 226 -2.32 2.52 -39.88
CA LYS A 226 -1.33 1.43 -39.70
C LYS A 226 -0.88 1.32 -38.25
N GLU A 227 -0.63 2.47 -37.61
CA GLU A 227 -0.24 2.51 -36.20
C GLU A 227 -1.35 1.99 -35.27
N LYS A 228 -2.62 2.31 -35.55
CA LYS A 228 -3.77 1.76 -34.82
C LYS A 228 -3.85 0.24 -34.94
N GLU A 229 -3.61 -0.31 -36.13
CA GLU A 229 -3.64 -1.76 -36.36
C GLU A 229 -2.49 -2.48 -35.64
N ARG A 230 -1.29 -1.88 -35.64
CA ARG A 230 -0.13 -2.39 -34.88
C ARG A 230 -0.45 -2.49 -33.39
N LEU A 231 -0.96 -1.42 -32.80
CA LEU A 231 -1.31 -1.40 -31.36
C LEU A 231 -2.42 -2.40 -31.00
N LEU A 232 -3.37 -2.66 -31.90
CA LEU A 232 -4.41 -3.67 -31.69
C LEU A 232 -3.86 -5.10 -31.73
N ARG A 233 -2.80 -5.34 -32.50
CA ARG A 233 -2.14 -6.65 -32.56
C ARG A 233 -1.35 -6.89 -31.27
N GLU A 234 -0.55 -5.92 -30.85
CA GLU A 234 0.24 -6.00 -29.62
C GLU A 234 -0.63 -6.14 -28.36
N GLU A 235 -1.79 -5.49 -28.30
CA GLU A 235 -2.71 -5.64 -27.15
C GLU A 235 -3.35 -7.03 -27.09
N LYS A 236 -3.58 -7.71 -28.22
CA LYS A 236 -4.11 -9.07 -28.25
C LYS A 236 -3.13 -10.13 -27.74
N GLU A 237 -1.85 -9.79 -27.68
CA GLU A 237 -0.77 -10.66 -27.20
C GLU A 237 -0.51 -10.53 -25.68
N LEU A 238 -1.29 -9.69 -24.97
CA LEU A 238 -1.27 -9.47 -23.49
C LEU A 238 -2.29 -10.29 -22.69
#